data_AF-O27723-F1
#
_entry.id   AF-O27723-F1
#
_cell.length_a   1.000
_cell.length_b   1.000
_cell.length_c   1.000
_cell.angle_alpha   90.00
_cell.angle_beta   90.00
_cell.angle_gamma   90.00
#
_symmetry.space_group_name_H-M   'P 1'
#
loop_
_entity.id
_entity.type
_entity.pdbx_description
1 polymer ?
#
loop_
_entity_poly.entity_id
_entity_poly.type
_entity_poly.pdbx_seq_one_letter_code
_entity_poly.pdbx_strand_id
1 'polypeptide(L)' 'MSLEMAAEDLRYLLNRGYRKRVALNFVANHYLLGREERNYLARCVFSDETVARRRSAG' A
#
# COMPACT_ATOMS: atom_id res chain seq x y z
N MET A 1 -6.94 -14.07 6.63
CA MET A 1 -7.13 -12.66 6.22
C MET A 1 -6.60 -12.51 4.81
N SER A 2 -7.26 -11.73 3.94
CA SER A 2 -6.92 -11.64 2.51
C SER A 2 -5.94 -10.51 2.20
N LEU A 3 -5.14 -10.69 1.13
CA LEU A 3 -4.21 -9.69 0.60
C LEU A 3 -4.93 -8.38 0.20
N GLU A 4 -6.21 -8.47 -0.14
CA GLU A 4 -7.08 -7.32 -0.47
C GLU A 4 -7.26 -6.39 0.73
N MET A 5 -7.55 -6.92 1.92
CA MET A 5 -7.65 -6.12 3.15
C MET A 5 -6.33 -5.40 3.46
N ALA A 6 -5.20 -6.09 3.27
CA ALA A 6 -3.88 -5.49 3.45
C ALA A 6 -3.62 -4.36 2.43
N ALA A 7 -4.09 -4.51 1.19
CA ALA A 7 -3.98 -3.45 0.19
C ALA A 7 -4.85 -2.22 0.54
N GLU A 8 -6.06 -2.44 1.05
CA GLU A 8 -6.95 -1.37 1.50
C GLU A 8 -6.37 -0.61 2.69
N ASP A 9 -5.88 -1.32 3.71
CA ASP A 9 -5.24 -0.70 4.88
C ASP A 9 -3.98 0.06 4.51
N LEU A 10 -3.16 -0.49 3.60
CA LEU A 10 -1.99 0.21 3.11
C LEU A 10 -2.39 1.49 2.36
N ARG A 11 -3.38 1.42 1.47
CA ARG A 11 -3.88 2.62 0.77
C ARG A 11 -4.42 3.65 1.74
N TYR A 12 -5.18 3.23 2.75
CA TYR A 12 -5.72 4.10 3.79
C TYR A 12 -4.61 4.86 4.54
N LEU A 13 -3.53 4.18 4.93
CA LEU A 13 -2.37 4.83 5.55
C LEU A 13 -1.66 5.79 4.58
N LEU A 14 -1.47 5.40 3.32
CA LEU A 14 -0.84 6.28 2.33
C LEU A 14 -1.66 7.56 2.09
N ASN A 15 -2.99 7.45 2.08
CA ASN A 15 -3.90 8.59 1.94
C ASN A 15 -3.82 9.56 3.13
N ARG A 16 -3.42 9.09 4.32
CA ARG A 16 -3.19 9.94 5.50
C ARG A 16 -1.75 10.49 5.59
N GLY A 17 -0.94 10.31 4.56
CA GLY A 17 0.42 10.85 4.49
C GLY A 17 1.48 10.02 5.23
N TYR A 18 1.17 8.79 5.63
CA TYR A 18 2.18 7.90 6.21
C TYR A 18 3.24 7.55 5.16
N ARG A 19 4.52 7.53 5.59
CA ARG A 19 5.63 7.12 4.72
C ARG A 19 5.43 5.69 4.25
N LYS A 20 5.49 5.45 2.94
CA LYS A 20 5.20 4.13 2.32
C LYS A 20 5.96 2.97 2.94
N ARG A 21 7.25 3.13 3.25
CA ARG A 21 8.06 2.08 3.91
C ARG A 21 7.51 1.71 5.29
N VAL A 22 7.08 2.70 6.07
CA VAL A 22 6.54 2.48 7.43
C VAL A 22 5.17 1.82 7.35
N ALA A 23 4.27 2.35 6.52
CA ALA A 23 2.94 1.78 6.33
C ALA A 23 2.99 0.34 5.80
N LEU A 24 3.83 0.07 4.79
CA LEU A 24 4.03 -1.27 4.25
C LEU A 24 4.54 -2.25 5.31
N ASN A 25 5.51 -1.83 6.13
CA ASN A 25 6.04 -2.69 7.19
C ASN A 25 4.98 -2.99 8.25
N PHE A 26 4.22 -1.98 8.66
CA PHE A 26 3.13 -2.14 9.62
C PHE A 26 2.07 -3.12 9.12
N VAL A 27 1.53 -2.89 7.94
CA VAL A 27 0.49 -3.74 7.34
C VAL A 27 1.01 -5.15 7.09
N ALA A 28 2.17 -5.30 6.46
CA ALA A 28 2.70 -6.63 6.16
C ALA A 28 3.00 -7.45 7.43
N ASN A 29 3.38 -6.80 8.54
CA ASN A 29 3.53 -7.48 9.82
C ASN A 29 2.17 -7.81 10.47
N HIS A 30 1.20 -6.90 10.40
CA HIS A 30 -0.15 -7.11 10.94
C HIS A 30 -0.86 -8.31 10.29
N TYR A 31 -0.69 -8.47 8.96
CA TYR A 31 -1.28 -9.55 8.17
C TYR A 31 -0.37 -10.79 8.02
N LEU A 32 0.79 -10.81 8.68
CA LEU A 32 1.79 -11.90 8.59
C LEU A 32 2.23 -12.23 7.15
N LEU A 33 2.35 -11.20 6.30
CA LEU A 33 2.65 -11.35 4.87
C LEU A 33 4.12 -11.75 4.63
N GLY A 34 4.29 -12.68 3.70
CA GLY A 34 5.58 -13.11 3.18
C GLY A 34 6.22 -12.08 2.24
N ARG A 35 7.38 -12.47 1.69
CA ARG A 35 8.18 -11.60 0.80
C ARG A 35 7.43 -11.26 -0.49
N GLU A 36 6.75 -12.22 -1.10
CA GLU A 36 6.05 -12.03 -2.37
C GLU A 36 4.87 -11.06 -2.24
N GLU A 37 4.04 -11.25 -1.22
CA GLU A 37 2.91 -10.39 -0.90
C GLU A 37 3.36 -8.97 -0.55
N ARG A 38 4.42 -8.84 0.25
CA ARG A 38 5.01 -7.53 0.56
C ARG A 38 5.51 -6.82 -0.71
N ASN A 39 6.17 -7.54 -1.61
CA ASN A 39 6.63 -7.00 -2.88
C ASN A 39 5.46 -6.59 -3.79
N TYR A 40 4.39 -7.37 -3.81
CA TYR A 40 3.17 -7.05 -4.53
C TYR A 40 2.56 -5.74 -4.01
N LEU A 41 2.34 -5.62 -2.70
CA LEU A 41 1.80 -4.40 -2.08
C LEU A 41 2.69 -3.19 -2.35
N ALA A 42 4.01 -3.34 -2.24
CA ALA A 42 4.96 -2.27 -2.52
C ALA A 42 4.85 -1.73 -3.96
N ARG A 43 4.54 -2.59 -4.93
CA ARG A 43 4.47 -2.24 -6.35
C ARG A 43 3.10 -1.76 -6.79
N CYS A 44 2.02 -2.28 -6.21
CA CYS A 44 0.67 -2.08 -6.72
C CYS A 44 -0.14 -1.06 -5.91
N VAL A 45 0.19 -0.80 -4.65
CA VAL A 45 -0.60 0.09 -3.79
C VAL A 45 0.02 1.48 -3.68
N PHE A 46 -0.78 2.51 -3.94
CA PHE A 46 -0.42 3.92 -3.91
C PHE A 46 -1.55 4.74 -3.28
N SER A 47 -1.26 5.97 -2.84
CA SER A 47 -2.30 6.92 -2.43
C SER A 47 -3.14 7.36 -3.62
N ASP A 48 -4.38 7.76 -3.36
CA ASP A 48 -5.28 8.27 -4.39
C ASP A 48 -4.71 9.54 -5.05
N GLU A 49 -4.02 10.39 -4.28
CA GLU A 49 -3.28 11.54 -4.81
C GLU A 49 -2.21 11.11 -5.83
N THR A 50 -1.43 10.07 -5.50
CA THR A 50 -0.40 9.55 -6.40
C THR A 50 -1.01 8.99 -7.69
N VAL A 51 -2.15 8.30 -7.57
CA VAL A 51 -2.88 7.74 -8.72
C VAL A 51 -3.45 8.86 -9.59
N ALA A 52 -4.10 9.87 -8.99
CA ALA A 52 -4.64 11.02 -9.70
C ALA A 52 -3.56 11.77 -10.48
N ARG A 53 -2.42 12.05 -9.84
CA ARG A 53 -1.27 12.72 -10.49
C ARG A 53 -0.71 11.94 -11.68
N ARG A 54 -0.73 10.61 -11.64
CA ARG A 54 -0.28 9.76 -12.76
C ARG A 54 -1.27 9.78 -13.91
N ARG A 55 -2.57 9.77 -13.62
CA ARG A 55 -3.63 9.87 -14.63
C ARG A 55 -3.64 11.21 -15.35
N SER A 56 -3.28 12.30 -14.66
CA SER A 56 -3.20 13.63 -15.27
C SER A 56 -1.92 13.90 -16.06
N ALA A 57 -0.93 12.99 -16.00
CA ALA A 57 0.38 13.16 -16.63
C ALA A 57 0.53 12.37 -17.95
N GLY A 58 -0.49 11.59 -18.34
CA GLY A 58 -0.58 10.90 -19.63
C GLY A 58 -1.73 11.47 -20.44
#